data_AF-A0A948I1G5-F1
#
_entry.id   AF-A0A948I1G5-F1
#
_cell.length_a   1.000
_cell.length_b   1.000
_cell.length_c   1.000
_cell.angle_alpha   90.00
_cell.angle_beta   90.00
_cell.angle_gamma   90.00
#
_symmetry.space_group_name_H-M   'P 1'
#
loop_
_entity.id
_entity.type
_entity.pdbx_description
1 polymer ?
#
loop_
_entity_poly.entity_id
_entity_poly.type
_entity_poly.pdbx_seq_one_letter_code
_entity_poly.pdbx_strand_id
1 'polypeptide(L)'
;DIVLVDLTHPAMRPVRDPLRSLVYSAADRAVKEVYVDGQQLVRDGKVLTVDRDAAADTLQKVQADMLQAVSSRDRLGRSAEQVSPLSLARG
;
A
#
# COMPACT_ATOMS: atom_id res chain seq x y z
N ASP A 1 -8.65 11.16 -18.29
CA ASP A 1 -8.03 10.14 -17.40
C ASP A 1 -7.80 8.86 -18.16
N ILE A 2 -6.57 8.35 -18.15
CA ILE A 2 -6.15 7.16 -18.92
C ILE A 2 -5.19 6.33 -18.06
N VAL A 3 -5.33 5.00 -18.13
CA VAL A 3 -4.45 4.04 -17.45
C VAL A 3 -3.92 3.03 -18.48
N LEU A 4 -2.62 2.74 -18.47
CA LEU A 4 -2.02 1.66 -19.25
C LEU A 4 -1.64 0.50 -18.32
N VAL A 5 -2.05 -0.70 -18.71
CA VAL A 5 -1.85 -1.93 -17.96
C VAL A 5 -0.92 -2.87 -18.72
N ASP A 6 0.09 -3.42 -18.03
CA ASP A 6 1.02 -4.40 -18.58
C ASP A 6 0.43 -5.82 -18.54
N LEU A 7 -0.02 -6.32 -19.69
CA LEU A 7 -0.54 -7.68 -19.83
C LEU A 7 0.55 -8.76 -19.75
N THR A 8 1.83 -8.37 -19.78
CA THR A 8 2.95 -9.30 -19.64
C THR A 8 3.32 -9.58 -18.17
N HIS A 9 2.80 -8.78 -17.24
CA HIS A 9 3.02 -8.96 -15.81
C HIS A 9 2.53 -10.36 -15.36
N PRO A 10 3.26 -11.08 -14.49
CA PRO A 10 2.88 -12.43 -14.07
C PRO A 10 1.45 -12.54 -13.52
N ALA A 11 0.99 -11.53 -12.79
CA ALA A 11 -0.38 -11.50 -12.25
C ALA A 11 -1.49 -11.32 -13.31
N MET A 12 -1.13 -10.97 -14.56
CA MET A 12 -2.05 -10.87 -15.69
C MET A 12 -2.12 -12.16 -16.51
N ARG A 13 -1.26 -13.15 -16.23
CA ARG A 13 -1.11 -14.36 -17.04
C ARG A 13 -1.81 -15.57 -16.41
N PRO A 14 -2.47 -16.42 -17.22
CA PRO A 14 -2.66 -16.31 -18.67
C PRO A 14 -3.66 -15.21 -19.06
N VAL A 15 -3.41 -14.53 -20.19
CA VAL A 15 -4.22 -13.38 -20.67
C VAL A 15 -5.45 -13.86 -21.46
N ARG A 16 -6.23 -14.78 -20.90
CA ARG A 16 -7.48 -15.24 -21.52
C ARG A 16 -8.58 -14.18 -21.42
N ASP A 17 -8.66 -13.53 -20.26
CA ASP A 17 -9.61 -12.45 -19.97
C ASP A 17 -8.85 -11.37 -19.17
N PRO A 18 -8.29 -10.35 -19.84
CA PRO A 18 -7.46 -9.34 -19.19
C PRO A 18 -8.24 -8.49 -18.19
N LEU A 19 -9.55 -8.30 -18.38
CA LEU A 19 -10.38 -7.53 -17.44
C LEU A 19 -10.59 -8.31 -16.15
N ARG A 20 -10.90 -9.60 -16.24
CA ARG A 20 -10.98 -10.47 -15.06
C ARG A 20 -9.64 -10.54 -14.33
N SER A 21 -8.53 -10.68 -15.05
CA SER A 21 -7.19 -10.67 -14.44
C SER A 21 -6.88 -9.34 -13.74
N LEU A 22 -7.23 -8.21 -14.36
CA LEU A 22 -7.05 -6.88 -13.78
C LEU A 22 -7.83 -6.73 -12.47
N VAL A 23 -9.11 -7.08 -12.48
CA VAL A 23 -10.01 -6.90 -11.33
C VAL A 23 -9.68 -7.82 -10.17
N TYR A 24 -9.35 -9.09 -10.44
CA TYR A 24 -9.26 -10.11 -9.39
C TYR A 24 -7.83 -10.48 -8.96
N SER A 25 -6.82 -10.24 -9.80
CA SER A 25 -5.47 -10.79 -9.57
C SER A 25 -4.37 -9.73 -9.60
N ALA A 26 -4.45 -8.76 -10.50
CA ALA A 26 -3.34 -7.86 -10.78
C ALA A 26 -3.20 -6.72 -9.78
N ALA A 27 -4.31 -6.30 -9.16
CA ALA A 27 -4.36 -5.10 -8.32
C ALA A 27 -3.67 -3.90 -9.01
N ASP A 28 -2.89 -3.11 -8.27
CA ASP A 28 -2.11 -1.99 -8.78
C ASP A 28 -0.84 -2.41 -9.53
N ARG A 29 -0.40 -3.67 -9.39
CA ARG A 29 0.94 -4.14 -9.81
C ARG A 29 1.15 -4.13 -11.33
N ALA A 30 0.07 -4.32 -12.08
CA ALA A 30 0.12 -4.29 -13.54
C ALA A 30 -0.10 -2.88 -14.11
N VAL A 31 -0.41 -1.88 -13.28
CA VAL A 31 -0.55 -0.49 -13.73
C VAL A 31 0.84 0.06 -14.04
N LYS A 32 1.08 0.40 -15.32
CA LYS A 32 2.37 0.89 -15.79
C LYS A 32 2.39 2.42 -15.89
N GLU A 33 1.34 2.99 -16.47
CA GLU A 33 1.22 4.44 -16.70
C GLU A 33 -0.16 4.94 -16.29
N VAL A 34 -0.22 6.15 -15.73
CA VAL A 34 -1.48 6.83 -15.38
C VAL A 34 -1.38 8.30 -15.77
N TYR A 35 -2.40 8.78 -16.49
CA TYR A 35 -2.55 10.18 -16.89
C TYR A 35 -3.88 10.73 -16.36
N VAL A 36 -3.83 11.84 -15.64
CA VAL A 36 -5.00 12.59 -15.13
C VAL A 36 -4.90 14.01 -15.65
N ASP A 37 -5.96 14.52 -16.28
CA ASP A 37 -5.97 15.86 -16.90
C ASP A 37 -4.76 16.15 -17.82
N GLY A 38 -4.28 15.13 -18.52
CA GLY A 38 -3.11 15.21 -19.41
C GLY A 38 -1.75 15.18 -18.71
N GLN A 39 -1.71 15.13 -17.38
CA GLN A 39 -0.48 14.99 -16.59
C GLN A 39 -0.20 13.52 -16.26
N GLN A 40 1.04 13.07 -16.51
CA GLN A 40 1.49 11.72 -16.13
C GLN A 40 1.78 11.68 -14.63
N LEU A 41 1.03 10.87 -13.88
CA LEU A 41 1.17 10.72 -12.42
C LEU A 41 1.83 9.40 -12.01
N VAL A 42 1.83 8.41 -12.90
CA VAL A 42 2.56 7.14 -12.73
C VAL A 42 3.38 6.87 -13.98
N ARG A 43 4.65 6.45 -13.79
CA ARG A 43 5.56 6.03 -14.85
C ARG A 43 6.29 4.76 -14.45
N ASP A 44 6.30 3.76 -15.33
CA ASP A 44 6.90 2.44 -15.07
C ASP A 44 6.49 1.85 -13.71
N GLY A 45 5.20 2.00 -13.37
CA GLY A 45 4.62 1.51 -12.10
C GLY A 45 5.00 2.33 -10.85
N LYS A 46 5.71 3.45 -11.00
CA LYS A 46 6.07 4.36 -9.89
C LYS A 46 5.22 5.61 -9.90
N VAL A 47 4.62 5.94 -8.76
CA VAL A 47 3.91 7.21 -8.54
C VAL A 47 4.93 8.36 -8.52
N LEU A 48 4.65 9.43 -9.25
CA LEU A 48 5.56 10.58 -9.42
C LEU A 48 5.29 11.71 -8.43
N THR A 49 4.15 11.69 -7.74
CA THR A 49 3.67 12.77 -6.87
C THR A 49 3.90 12.52 -5.38
N VAL A 50 4.33 11.31 -5.01
CA VAL A 50 4.55 10.89 -3.63
C VAL A 50 5.88 10.15 -3.52
N ASP A 51 6.73 10.61 -2.60
CA ASP A 51 7.88 9.83 -2.15
C ASP A 51 7.39 8.75 -1.18
N ARG A 52 7.28 7.51 -1.68
CA ARG A 52 6.74 6.39 -0.90
C ARG A 52 7.66 5.98 0.24
N ASP A 53 8.97 6.08 0.05
CA ASP A 53 9.94 5.64 1.05
C ASP A 53 9.97 6.65 2.20
N ALA A 54 10.03 7.96 1.90
CA ALA A 54 9.94 9.00 2.91
C ALA A 54 8.59 8.97 3.67
N ALA A 55 7.49 8.68 2.97
CA ALA A 55 6.18 8.53 3.60
C ALA A 55 6.14 7.31 4.54
N ALA A 56 6.71 6.18 4.13
CA ALA A 56 6.80 4.97 4.96
C ALA A 56 7.65 5.20 6.21
N ASP A 57 8.80 5.86 6.07
CA ASP A 57 9.66 6.22 7.21
C ASP A 57 8.94 7.13 8.21
N THR A 58 8.16 8.09 7.71
CA THR A 58 7.36 8.98 8.54
C THR A 58 6.27 8.20 9.29
N LEU A 59 5.56 7.31 8.59
CA LEU A 59 4.55 6.44 9.19
C LEU A 59 5.15 5.56 10.29
N GLN A 60 6.33 4.97 10.06
CA GLN A 60 6.99 4.11 11.04
C GLN A 60 7.38 4.86 12.32
N LYS A 61 7.90 6.10 12.18
CA LYS A 61 8.21 6.95 13.34
C LYS A 61 6.96 7.29 14.15
N VAL A 62 5.90 7.74 13.47
CA VAL A 62 4.64 8.10 14.12
C VAL A 62 4.00 6.87 14.79
N GLN A 63 4.08 5.69 14.18
CA GLN A 63 3.59 4.47 14.80
C GLN A 63 4.31 4.17 16.13
N ALA A 64 5.64 4.33 16.19
CA ALA A 64 6.38 4.13 17.43
C ALA A 64 5.87 5.05 18.55
N ASP A 65 5.68 6.35 18.25
CA ASP A 65 5.15 7.32 19.20
C ASP A 65 3.71 6.98 19.62
N MET A 66 2.87 6.55 18.67
CA MET A 66 1.50 6.15 18.93
C MET A 66 1.43 4.95 19.87
N LEU A 67 2.28 3.94 19.67
CA LEU A 67 2.34 2.74 20.52
C LEU A 67 2.69 3.10 21.97
N GLN A 68 3.62 4.03 22.19
CA GLN A 68 3.97 4.50 23.54
C GLN A 68 2.83 5.28 24.22
N ALA A 69 1.99 5.95 23.42
CA ALA A 69 0.88 6.74 23.93
C ALA A 69 -0.43 5.95 24.10
N VAL A 70 -0.47 4.64 23.80
CA VAL A 70 -1.72 3.85 23.89
C VAL A 70 -2.26 3.82 25.32
N SER A 71 -1.42 3.54 26.31
CA SER A 71 -1.87 3.37 27.70
C SER A 71 -2.47 4.63 28.31
N SER A 72 -1.96 5.81 27.94
CA SER A 72 -2.51 7.10 28.40
C SER A 72 -3.82 7.48 27.71
N ARG A 73 -4.12 6.87 26.55
CA ARG A 73 -5.33 7.14 25.75
C ARG A 73 -6.39 6.04 25.85
N ASP A 74 -6.03 4.85 26.31
CA ASP A 74 -6.97 3.77 26.59
C ASP A 74 -7.70 4.03 27.91
N ARG A 75 -9.03 3.93 27.89
CA ARG A 75 -9.87 4.09 29.10
C ARG A 75 -9.51 3.11 30.20
N LEU A 76 -9.03 1.92 29.85
CA LEU A 76 -8.63 0.87 30.78
C LEU A 76 -7.11 0.86 31.06
N GLY A 77 -6.36 1.81 30.49
CA GLY A 77 -4.92 1.94 30.72
C GLY A 77 -4.06 0.81 30.14
N ARG A 78 -4.58 0.00 29.21
CA ARG A 78 -3.85 -1.16 28.67
C ARG A 78 -2.74 -0.74 27.73
N SER A 79 -1.69 -1.55 27.64
CA SER A 79 -0.59 -1.33 26.68
C SER A 79 -1.03 -1.64 25.25
N ALA A 80 -0.22 -1.22 24.27
CA ALA A 80 -0.47 -1.52 22.86
C ALA A 80 -0.55 -3.03 22.58
N GLU A 81 0.31 -3.84 23.22
CA GLU A 81 0.36 -5.29 23.07
C GLU A 81 -0.87 -5.99 23.67
N GLN A 82 -1.50 -5.39 24.67
CA GLN A 82 -2.73 -5.92 25.27
C GLN A 82 -3.96 -5.59 24.41
N VAL A 83 -3.97 -4.44 23.73
CA VAL A 83 -5.07 -4.02 22.85
C VAL A 83 -4.96 -4.69 21.47
N SER A 84 -3.75 -4.78 20.93
CA SER A 84 -3.44 -5.40 19.64
C SER A 84 -2.17 -6.25 19.77
N PRO A 85 -2.31 -7.52 20.20
CA PRO A 85 -1.18 -8.43 20.32
C PRO A 85 -0.53 -8.71 18.97
N LEU A 86 0.78 -8.97 18.97
CA LEU A 86 1.50 -9.40 17.77
C LEU A 86 1.13 -10.83 17.39
N SER A 87 0.96 -11.08 16.09
CA SER A 87 0.70 -12.43 15.55
C SER A 87 1.86 -13.40 15.80
N LEU A 88 3.08 -12.87 15.95
CA LEU A 88 4.28 -13.61 16.32
C LEU A 88 4.81 -13.04 17.63
N ALA A 89 5.14 -13.93 18.58
CA ALA A 89 5.79 -13.53 19.82
C ALA A 89 7.14 -12.90 19.51
N ARG A 90 7.50 -11.82 20.23
CA ARG A 90 8.89 -11.36 20.27
C ARG A 90 9.67 -12.41 21.06
N GLY A 91 10.69 -13.00 20.42
CA GLY A 91 11.63 -13.92 21.07
C GLY A 91 12.42 -13.25 22.18
#